data_AF-A0A352WV96-F1
#
_entry.id   AF-A0A352WV96-F1
#
_cell.length_a   1.000
_cell.length_b   1.000
_cell.length_c   1.000
_cell.angle_alpha   90.00
_cell.angle_beta   90.00
_cell.angle_gamma   90.00
#
_symmetry.space_group_name_H-M   'P 1'
#
loop_
_entity.id
_entity.type
_entity.pdbx_description
1 polymer ?
#
loop_
_entity_poly.entity_id
_entity_poly.type
_entity_poly.pdbx_seq_one_letter_code
_entity_poly.pdbx_strand_id
1 'polypeptide(L)'
;QKKLNNETSLHDVIELDKDGNPLTYLDIISVDDTIVDTLDLKEKSYLALKGINHVLNEREQKIIVLRYGLGNSTSPVTQREVAKRMGISRSYVSRLEKSALEKLQNYMDKPKKYI
;
A
#
# COMPACT_ATOMS: atom_id res chain seq x y z
N GLN A 1 1.04 20.14 43.19
CA GLN A 1 1.48 20.11 41.78
C GLN A 1 2.22 18.81 41.54
N LYS A 2 1.73 17.95 40.65
CA LYS A 2 2.30 16.62 40.37
C LYS A 2 3.47 16.83 39.41
N LYS A 3 4.71 16.57 39.84
CA LYS A 3 5.88 16.57 38.94
C LYS A 3 5.74 15.38 37.98
N LEU A 4 5.55 15.66 36.70
CA LEU A 4 5.65 14.69 35.62
C LEU A 4 7.15 14.49 35.35
N ASN A 5 7.78 13.58 36.10
CA ASN A 5 9.24 13.34 36.10
C ASN A 5 9.80 12.78 34.77
N ASN A 6 9.06 12.81 33.67
CA ASN A 6 9.43 12.15 32.42
C ASN A 6 8.99 12.89 31.14
N GLU A 7 8.71 14.19 31.24
CA GLU A 7 8.38 15.05 30.09
C GLU A 7 9.46 16.13 29.97
N THR A 8 10.08 16.26 28.79
CA THR A 8 11.02 17.35 28.46
C THR A 8 10.46 18.13 27.27
N SER A 9 10.79 19.41 27.16
CA SER A 9 10.32 20.25 26.06
C SER A 9 11.15 20.00 24.81
N LEU A 10 10.50 19.96 23.65
CA LEU A 10 11.20 19.87 22.36
C LEU A 10 12.07 21.11 22.06
N HIS A 11 11.84 22.21 22.79
CA HIS A 11 12.59 23.46 22.68
C HIS A 11 13.78 23.51 23.66
N ASP A 12 13.98 22.47 24.48
CA ASP A 12 15.12 22.43 25.40
C ASP A 12 16.43 22.33 24.60
N VAL A 13 17.39 23.17 24.97
CA VAL A 13 18.71 23.23 24.34
C VAL A 13 19.53 22.05 24.82
N ILE A 14 20.05 21.27 23.87
CA ILE A 14 20.90 20.10 24.13
C ILE A 14 22.37 20.51 24.08
N GLU A 15 22.74 21.24 23.03
CA GLU A 15 24.14 21.62 22.75
C GLU A 15 24.19 22.96 22.04
N LEU A 16 25.36 23.59 21.98
CA LEU A 16 25.62 24.72 21.10
C LEU A 16 26.38 24.19 19.88
N ASP A 17 25.99 24.61 18.68
CA ASP A 17 26.75 24.29 17.48
C ASP A 17 28.13 25.00 17.47
N LYS A 18 28.93 24.76 16.43
CA LYS A 18 30.28 25.34 16.30
C LYS A 18 30.29 26.87 16.19
N ASP A 19 29.14 27.47 15.89
CA ASP A 19 28.93 28.91 15.73
C ASP A 19 28.21 29.53 16.94
N GLY A 20 27.89 28.73 17.97
CA GLY A 20 27.27 29.16 19.21
C GLY A 20 25.74 29.20 19.19
N ASN A 21 25.08 28.68 18.16
CA ASN A 21 23.62 28.61 18.11
C ASN A 21 23.11 27.44 18.96
N PRO A 22 22.01 27.64 19.71
CA PRO A 22 21.39 26.57 20.49
C PRO A 22 20.77 25.51 19.58
N LEU A 23 21.25 24.27 19.69
CA LEU A 23 20.69 23.08 19.08
C LEU A 23 19.64 22.48 20.02
N THR A 24 18.39 22.40 19.57
CA THR A 24 17.27 21.89 20.37
C THR A 24 16.91 20.46 20.00
N TYR A 25 16.10 19.79 20.83
CA TYR A 25 15.54 18.47 20.49
C TYR A 25 14.79 18.49 19.15
N LEU A 26 14.12 19.58 18.80
CA LEU A 26 13.41 19.73 17.53
C LEU A 26 14.34 19.65 16.30
N ASP A 27 15.59 20.09 16.45
CA ASP A 27 16.57 20.13 15.34
C ASP A 27 17.22 18.76 15.09
N ILE A 28 17.24 17.88 16.10
CA ILE A 28 17.89 16.57 16.04
C ILE A 28 16.89 15.43 15.80
N ILE A 29 15.65 15.58 16.29
CA ILE A 29 14.62 14.57 16.14
C ILE A 29 14.07 14.63 14.71
N SER A 30 14.57 13.75 13.85
CA SER A 30 14.01 13.48 12.54
C SER A 30 13.00 12.34 12.60
N VAL A 31 11.90 12.46 11.86
CA VAL A 31 11.06 11.32 11.46
C VAL A 31 11.45 10.90 10.06
N ASP A 32 11.35 9.61 9.76
CA ASP A 32 11.54 9.13 8.41
C ASP A 32 10.51 9.79 7.47
N ASP A 33 11.00 10.45 6.42
CA ASP A 33 10.13 11.05 5.40
C ASP A 33 9.51 9.94 4.54
N THR A 34 8.31 9.52 4.95
CA THR A 34 7.52 8.48 4.27
C THR A 34 6.52 9.08 3.28
N ILE A 35 6.56 10.39 3.02
CA ILE A 35 5.55 11.06 2.17
C ILE A 35 5.61 10.53 0.74
N VAL A 36 6.82 10.32 0.20
CA VAL A 36 7.00 9.78 -1.15
C VAL A 36 6.44 8.37 -1.25
N ASP A 37 6.77 7.49 -0.30
CA ASP A 37 6.31 6.10 -0.29
C ASP A 37 4.79 6.00 -0.10
N THR A 38 4.23 6.81 0.78
CA THR A 38 2.78 6.82 1.01
C THR A 38 2.01 7.33 -0.20
N LEU A 39 2.56 8.30 -0.93
CA LEU A 39 1.96 8.80 -2.18
C LEU A 39 2.05 7.76 -3.30
N ASP A 40 3.21 7.14 -3.50
CA ASP A 40 3.42 6.07 -4.48
C ASP A 40 2.50 4.87 -4.21
N LEU A 41 2.36 4.46 -2.95
CA LEU A 41 1.46 3.38 -2.55
C LEU A 41 0.00 3.72 -2.85
N LYS A 42 -0.44 4.95 -2.56
CA LYS A 42 -1.80 5.41 -2.88
C LYS A 42 -2.06 5.41 -4.38
N GLU A 43 -1.11 5.91 -5.17
CA GLU A 43 -1.22 5.97 -6.62
C GLU A 43 -1.29 4.55 -7.23
N LYS A 44 -0.37 3.66 -6.83
CA LYS A 44 -0.36 2.26 -7.28
C LYS A 44 -1.65 1.53 -6.90
N SER A 45 -2.14 1.74 -5.69
CA SER A 45 -3.41 1.16 -5.23
C SER A 45 -4.60 1.64 -6.07
N TYR A 46 -4.64 2.93 -6.38
CA TYR A 46 -5.67 3.50 -7.24
C TYR A 46 -5.62 2.91 -8.66
N LEU A 47 -4.44 2.82 -9.26
CA LEU A 47 -4.25 2.22 -10.59
C LEU A 47 -4.65 0.75 -10.63
N ALA A 48 -4.31 -0.03 -9.60
CA ALA A 48 -4.70 -1.43 -9.49
C ALA A 48 -6.22 -1.60 -9.44
N LEU A 49 -6.91 -0.83 -8.58
CA LEU A 49 -8.38 -0.85 -8.49
C LEU A 49 -9.04 -0.42 -9.81
N LYS A 50 -8.49 0.57 -10.49
CA LYS A 50 -8.99 1.00 -11.80
C LYS A 50 -8.77 -0.10 -12.85
N GLY A 51 -7.59 -0.71 -12.89
CA GLY A 51 -7.24 -1.82 -13.77
C GLY A 51 -8.20 -3.00 -13.58
N ILE A 52 -8.49 -3.38 -12.34
CA ILE A 52 -9.44 -4.45 -12.02
C ILE A 52 -10.81 -4.22 -12.67
N ASN A 53 -11.28 -2.97 -12.71
CA ASN A 53 -12.58 -2.64 -13.29
C ASN A 53 -12.56 -2.45 -14.82
N HIS A 54 -11.39 -2.16 -15.42
CA HIS A 54 -11.29 -1.79 -16.84
C HIS A 54 -10.73 -2.88 -17.75
N VAL A 55 -9.81 -3.71 -17.26
CA VAL A 55 -9.10 -4.70 -18.10
C VAL A 55 -9.46 -6.16 -17.79
N LEU A 56 -10.07 -6.41 -16.63
CA LEU A 56 -10.50 -7.76 -16.25
C LEU A 56 -11.96 -7.98 -16.63
N ASN A 57 -12.26 -9.19 -17.07
CA ASN A 57 -13.67 -9.61 -17.17
C ASN A 57 -14.23 -9.97 -15.79
N GLU A 58 -15.56 -10.12 -15.69
CA GLU A 58 -16.24 -10.40 -14.41
C GLU A 58 -15.69 -11.63 -13.67
N ARG A 59 -15.31 -12.68 -14.41
CA ARG A 59 -14.74 -13.91 -13.83
C ARG A 59 -13.36 -13.67 -13.24
N GLU A 60 -12.48 -13.00 -14.00
CA GLU A 60 -11.14 -12.61 -13.55
C GLU A 60 -11.21 -11.67 -12.36
N GLN A 61 -12.08 -10.66 -12.42
CA GLN A 61 -12.34 -9.73 -11.32
C GLN A 61 -12.76 -10.47 -10.05
N LYS A 62 -13.73 -11.39 -10.15
CA LYS A 62 -14.19 -12.18 -9.01
C LYS A 62 -13.09 -13.04 -8.41
N ILE A 63 -12.22 -13.62 -9.23
CA ILE A 63 -11.05 -14.38 -8.77
C ILE A 63 -10.09 -13.45 -8.02
N ILE A 64 -9.69 -12.33 -8.61
CA ILE A 64 -8.74 -11.39 -8.00
C ILE A 64 -9.29 -10.81 -6.69
N VAL A 65 -10.56 -10.39 -6.67
CA VAL A 65 -11.23 -9.88 -5.46
C VAL A 65 -11.20 -10.91 -4.33
N LEU A 66 -11.53 -12.17 -4.60
CA LEU A 66 -11.49 -13.23 -3.60
C LEU A 66 -10.05 -13.58 -3.17
N ARG A 67 -9.13 -13.71 -4.12
CA ARG A 67 -7.75 -14.13 -3.88
C ARG A 67 -7.00 -13.17 -2.98
N TYR A 68 -7.25 -11.87 -3.12
CA TYR A 68 -6.54 -10.81 -2.41
C TYR A 68 -7.40 -10.08 -1.38
N GLY A 69 -8.66 -10.52 -1.17
CA GLY A 69 -9.56 -9.93 -0.19
C GLY A 69 -9.86 -8.45 -0.46
N LEU A 70 -10.08 -8.11 -1.72
CA LEU A 70 -10.28 -6.72 -2.15
C LEU A 70 -11.73 -6.30 -1.94
N GLY A 71 -11.93 -5.03 -1.57
CA GLY A 71 -13.22 -4.55 -1.10
C GLY A 71 -13.51 -5.11 0.29
N ASN A 72 -14.27 -4.37 1.10
CA ASN A 72 -14.46 -4.60 2.54
C ASN A 72 -15.21 -5.91 2.90
N SER A 73 -15.21 -6.91 2.03
CA SER A 73 -16.20 -7.98 2.01
C SER A 73 -15.64 -9.38 2.31
N THR A 74 -14.32 -9.65 2.23
CA THR A 74 -13.78 -10.98 2.57
C THR A 74 -12.27 -10.97 2.80
N SER A 75 -11.77 -11.78 3.74
CA SER A 75 -10.33 -12.10 3.84
C SER A 75 -9.80 -12.77 2.57
N PRO A 76 -8.49 -12.63 2.25
CA PRO A 76 -7.86 -13.34 1.15
C PRO A 76 -8.08 -14.86 1.25
N VAL A 77 -8.42 -15.50 0.12
CA VAL A 77 -8.62 -16.97 0.08
C VAL A 77 -7.70 -17.66 -0.93
N THR A 78 -7.43 -18.93 -0.68
CA THR A 78 -6.54 -19.75 -1.52
C THR A 78 -7.18 -20.08 -2.88
N GLN A 79 -6.37 -20.38 -3.91
CA GLN A 79 -6.86 -20.85 -5.21
C GLN A 79 -7.80 -22.07 -5.07
N ARG A 80 -7.51 -22.96 -4.11
CA ARG A 80 -8.32 -24.14 -3.84
C ARG A 80 -9.70 -23.77 -3.30
N GLU A 81 -9.78 -22.77 -2.43
CA GLU A 81 -11.04 -22.27 -1.90
C GLU A 81 -11.83 -21.50 -2.95
N VAL A 82 -11.17 -20.66 -3.77
CA VAL A 82 -11.82 -20.01 -4.92
C VAL A 82 -12.39 -21.06 -5.87
N ALA A 83 -11.61 -22.09 -6.20
CA ALA A 83 -12.03 -23.20 -7.05
C ALA A 83 -13.30 -23.88 -6.50
N LYS A 84 -13.32 -24.18 -5.20
CA LYS A 84 -14.48 -24.75 -4.52
C LYS A 84 -15.71 -23.81 -4.59
N ARG A 85 -15.53 -22.51 -4.35
CA ARG A 85 -16.61 -21.51 -4.41
C ARG A 85 -17.17 -21.30 -5.82
N MET A 86 -16.32 -21.42 -6.84
CA MET A 86 -16.68 -21.16 -8.24
C MET A 86 -17.06 -22.43 -9.02
N GLY A 87 -16.94 -23.61 -8.43
CA GLY A 87 -17.27 -24.88 -9.09
C GLY A 87 -16.34 -25.23 -10.26
N ILE A 88 -15.08 -24.80 -10.21
CA ILE A 88 -14.08 -25.03 -11.27
C ILE A 88 -12.81 -25.64 -10.70
N SER A 89 -11.93 -26.17 -11.57
CA SER A 89 -10.67 -26.76 -11.11
C SER A 89 -9.69 -25.70 -10.58
N ARG A 90 -8.87 -26.08 -9.59
CA ARG A 90 -7.78 -25.23 -9.06
C ARG A 90 -6.80 -24.81 -10.16
N SER A 91 -6.52 -25.69 -11.11
CA SER A 91 -5.67 -25.39 -12.27
C SER A 91 -6.30 -24.30 -13.15
N TYR A 92 -7.63 -24.35 -13.36
CA TYR A 92 -8.31 -23.32 -14.13
C TYR A 92 -8.31 -21.96 -13.42
N VAL A 93 -8.52 -21.92 -12.10
CA VAL A 93 -8.34 -20.70 -11.30
C VAL A 93 -6.93 -20.14 -11.46
N SER A 94 -5.91 -20.99 -11.37
CA SER A 94 -4.52 -20.56 -11.52
C SER A 94 -4.24 -19.92 -12.88
N ARG A 95 -4.83 -20.45 -13.97
CA ARG A 95 -4.68 -19.87 -15.32
C ARG A 95 -5.37 -18.52 -15.43
N LEU A 96 -6.58 -18.40 -14.91
CA LEU A 96 -7.33 -17.14 -14.91
C LEU A 96 -6.66 -16.07 -14.05
N GLU A 97 -6.15 -16.44 -12.87
CA GLU A 97 -5.39 -15.54 -12.01
C GLU A 97 -4.13 -15.03 -12.72
N LYS A 98 -3.36 -15.93 -13.36
CA LYS A 98 -2.18 -15.55 -14.14
C LYS A 98 -2.52 -14.57 -15.26
N SER A 99 -3.53 -14.88 -16.07
CA SER A 99 -4.04 -13.99 -17.13
C SER A 99 -4.45 -12.61 -16.58
N ALA A 100 -5.17 -12.59 -15.46
CA ALA A 100 -5.61 -11.36 -14.84
C ALA A 100 -4.43 -10.51 -14.33
N LEU A 101 -3.45 -11.12 -13.68
CA LEU A 101 -2.24 -10.42 -13.20
C LEU A 101 -1.42 -9.84 -14.34
N GLU A 102 -1.25 -10.58 -15.45
CA GLU A 102 -0.57 -10.08 -16.65
C GLU A 102 -1.29 -8.87 -17.26
N LYS A 103 -2.63 -8.89 -17.32
CA LYS A 103 -3.43 -7.74 -17.79
C LYS A 103 -3.28 -6.52 -16.88
N LEU A 104 -3.30 -6.72 -15.56
CA LEU A 104 -3.13 -5.65 -14.58
C LEU A 104 -1.72 -5.03 -14.67
N GLN A 105 -0.69 -5.86 -14.77
CA GLN A 105 0.68 -5.41 -14.97
C GLN A 105 0.81 -4.54 -16.21
N ASN A 106 0.35 -5.03 -17.37
CA ASN A 106 0.37 -4.29 -18.62
C ASN A 106 -0.44 -2.97 -18.57
N TYR A 107 -1.48 -2.90 -17.74
CA TYR A 107 -2.25 -1.67 -17.55
C TYR A 107 -1.49 -0.66 -16.69
N MET A 108 -0.81 -1.12 -15.63
CA MET A 108 -0.06 -0.28 -14.69
C MET A 108 1.29 0.19 -15.25
N ASP A 109 1.92 -0.59 -16.13
CA ASP A 109 3.21 -0.26 -16.76
C ASP A 109 3.09 0.78 -17.90
N LYS A 110 1.87 1.25 -18.22
CA LYS A 110 1.70 2.29 -19.25
C LYS A 110 2.36 3.59 -18.80
N PRO A 111 3.22 4.21 -19.64
CA PRO A 111 3.93 5.43 -19.26
C PRO A 111 2.91 6.53 -18.92
N LYS A 112 3.15 7.19 -17.78
CA LYS A 112 2.35 8.33 -17.34
C LYS A 112 2.35 9.38 -18.46
N LYS A 113 1.17 9.71 -18.99
CA LYS A 113 0.99 10.95 -19.76
C LYS A 113 1.02 12.10 -18.75
N TYR A 114 2.18 12.70 -18.57
CA TYR A 114 2.27 14.00 -17.91
C TYR A 114 1.58 15.01 -18.85
N ILE A 115 0.56 15.69 -18.32
CA ILE A 115 -0.13 16.81 -18.97
C ILE A 115 0.59 18.08 -18.55
#